data_AF-A0A069PWS6-F1
#
_entry.id   AF-A0A069PWS6-F1
#
_cell.length_a   1.000
_cell.length_b   1.000
_cell.length_c   1.000
_cell.angle_alpha   90.00
_cell.angle_beta   90.00
_cell.angle_gamma   90.00
#
_symmetry.space_group_name_H-M   'P 1'
#
loop_
_entity.id
_entity.type
_entity.pdbx_description
1 polymer ?
#
loop_
_entity_poly.entity_id
_entity_poly.type
_entity_poly.pdbx_seq_one_letter_code
_entity_poly.pdbx_strand_id
1 'polypeptide(L)'
;MTTKPSERIVVFVTPAQKLAISNTAESLGISISELMRRAVLNFNATSEQIKVAGIVDRLRAPKAPDPLDVALRHVAERAAAREARDAAAKAAANAAAAEKAAASVKPPRSENIDESDEADDASGAGEDASLTGGRSRQ
;
A
#
# COMPACT_ATOMS: atom_id res chain seq x y z
N MET A 1 -40.77 49.48 -22.45
CA MET A 1 -39.60 48.75 -21.92
C MET A 1 -40.13 47.57 -21.12
N THR A 2 -40.32 46.40 -21.75
CA THR A 2 -40.89 45.22 -21.07
C THR A 2 -39.76 44.45 -20.41
N THR A 3 -39.67 44.52 -19.08
CA THR A 3 -38.73 43.70 -18.32
C THR A 3 -39.21 42.25 -18.33
N LYS A 4 -38.32 41.32 -18.69
CA LYS A 4 -38.60 39.88 -18.65
C LYS A 4 -39.03 39.47 -17.22
N PRO A 5 -40.16 38.78 -17.02
CA PRO A 5 -40.51 38.28 -15.69
C PRO A 5 -39.44 37.29 -15.23
N SER A 6 -38.92 37.49 -14.01
CA SER A 6 -37.88 36.64 -13.41
C SER A 6 -38.46 35.79 -12.30
N GLU A 7 -38.33 34.47 -12.41
CA GLU A 7 -38.64 33.53 -11.34
C GLU A 7 -37.56 33.57 -10.25
N ARG A 8 -37.96 33.32 -8.99
CA ARG A 8 -37.06 33.32 -7.83
C ARG A 8 -36.97 31.91 -7.27
N ILE A 9 -35.75 31.39 -7.16
CA ILE A 9 -35.47 30.06 -6.61
C ILE A 9 -34.71 30.22 -5.29
N VAL A 10 -35.08 29.43 -4.28
CA VAL A 10 -34.34 29.35 -3.03
C VAL A 10 -33.22 28.34 -3.18
N VAL A 11 -31.98 28.75 -2.92
CA VAL A 11 -30.81 27.87 -2.97
C VAL A 11 -30.29 27.67 -1.56
N PHE A 12 -30.25 26.41 -1.13
CA PHE A 12 -29.65 26.04 0.15
C PHE A 12 -28.15 25.86 -0.01
N VAL A 13 -27.39 26.59 0.80
CA VAL A 13 -25.93 26.53 0.84
C VAL A 13 -25.47 26.37 2.27
N THR A 14 -24.31 25.76 2.45
CA THR A 14 -23.68 25.69 3.78
C THR A 14 -23.14 27.06 4.18
N PRO A 15 -22.91 27.32 5.48
CA PRO A 15 -22.28 28.57 5.92
C PRO A 15 -20.93 28.82 5.25
N ALA A 16 -20.12 27.78 5.07
CA ALA A 16 -18.84 27.85 4.37
C ALA A 16 -19.01 28.25 2.89
N GLN A 17 -20.01 27.69 2.19
CA GLN A 17 -20.32 28.07 0.81
C GLN A 17 -20.80 29.52 0.73
N LYS A 18 -21.66 29.97 1.66
CA LYS A 18 -22.11 31.37 1.70
C LYS A 18 -20.94 32.34 1.86
N LEU A 19 -19.97 32.01 2.72
CA LEU A 19 -18.74 32.78 2.90
C LEU A 19 -17.92 32.81 1.59
N ALA A 20 -17.67 31.64 0.99
CA ALA A 20 -16.90 31.53 -0.25
C ALA A 20 -17.54 32.33 -1.41
N ILE A 21 -18.86 32.29 -1.56
CA ILE A 21 -19.60 33.06 -2.56
C ILE A 21 -19.44 34.57 -2.32
N SER A 22 -19.54 35.00 -1.05
CA SER A 22 -19.42 36.42 -0.68
C SER A 22 -18.02 36.94 -0.99
N ASN A 23 -16.97 36.24 -0.57
CA ASN A 23 -15.58 36.61 -0.87
C ASN A 23 -15.30 36.66 -2.38
N THR A 24 -15.85 35.71 -3.15
CA THR A 24 -15.69 35.69 -4.60
C THR A 24 -16.34 36.92 -5.24
N ALA A 25 -17.55 37.27 -4.81
CA ALA A 25 -18.26 38.45 -5.32
C ALA A 25 -17.51 39.76 -4.96
N GLU A 26 -17.03 39.88 -3.72
CA GLU A 26 -16.21 41.01 -3.27
C GLU A 26 -14.91 41.14 -4.06
N SER A 27 -14.19 40.03 -4.29
CA SER A 27 -12.95 40.03 -5.07
C SER A 27 -13.13 40.50 -6.51
N LEU A 28 -14.32 40.27 -7.07
CA LEU A 28 -14.70 40.68 -8.43
C LEU A 28 -15.40 42.04 -8.47
N GLY A 29 -15.69 42.65 -7.31
CA GLY A 29 -16.40 43.93 -7.20
C GLY A 29 -17.84 43.90 -7.73
N ILE A 30 -18.48 42.73 -7.77
CA ILE A 30 -19.86 42.56 -8.26
C ILE A 30 -20.79 42.08 -7.14
N SER A 31 -22.10 42.24 -7.34
CA SER A 31 -23.08 41.70 -6.38
C SER A 31 -23.14 40.18 -6.47
N ILE A 32 -23.52 39.54 -5.36
CA ILE A 32 -23.74 38.09 -5.31
C ILE A 32 -24.80 37.66 -6.33
N SER A 33 -25.88 38.42 -6.50
CA SER A 33 -26.93 38.11 -7.49
C SER A 33 -26.39 38.11 -8.92
N GLU A 34 -25.46 39.00 -9.23
CA GLU A 34 -24.81 39.06 -10.54
C GLU A 34 -23.80 37.93 -10.73
N LEU A 35 -23.00 37.60 -9.70
CA LEU A 35 -22.13 36.44 -9.70
C LEU A 35 -22.93 35.15 -9.96
N MET A 36 -24.05 34.96 -9.26
CA MET A 36 -24.92 33.80 -9.42
C MET A 36 -25.57 33.76 -10.80
N ARG A 37 -26.02 34.90 -11.33
CA ARG A 37 -26.54 34.97 -12.71
C ARG A 37 -25.50 34.52 -13.72
N ARG A 38 -24.28 35.03 -13.64
CA ARG A 38 -23.17 34.67 -14.55
C ARG A 38 -22.80 33.20 -14.41
N ALA A 39 -22.70 32.70 -13.18
CA ALA A 39 -22.40 31.30 -12.91
C ALA A 39 -23.46 30.39 -13.55
N VAL A 40 -24.75 30.70 -13.40
CA VAL A 40 -25.84 29.91 -13.99
C VAL A 40 -25.81 29.95 -15.52
N LEU A 41 -25.57 31.12 -16.13
CA LEU A 41 -25.50 31.25 -17.59
C LEU A 41 -24.28 30.54 -18.20
N ASN A 42 -23.16 30.54 -17.48
CA ASN A 42 -21.92 29.92 -17.92
C ASN A 42 -21.81 28.44 -17.49
N PHE A 43 -22.73 27.95 -16.65
CA PHE A 43 -22.72 26.57 -16.20
C PHE A 43 -23.18 25.66 -17.33
N ASN A 44 -22.24 24.82 -17.79
CA ASN A 44 -22.55 23.75 -18.72
C ASN A 44 -22.33 22.41 -18.02
N ALA A 45 -23.43 21.72 -17.70
CA ALA A 45 -23.42 20.51 -16.90
C ALA A 45 -22.47 19.44 -17.43
N THR A 46 -22.42 19.24 -18.75
CA THR A 46 -21.58 18.19 -19.36
C THR A 46 -20.10 18.55 -19.32
N SER A 47 -19.76 19.83 -19.54
CA SER A 47 -18.36 20.29 -19.51
C SER A 47 -17.78 20.26 -18.10
N GLU A 48 -18.55 20.65 -17.09
CA GLU A 48 -18.11 20.59 -15.70
C GLU A 48 -18.02 19.14 -15.19
N GLN A 49 -18.92 18.26 -15.62
CA GLN A 49 -18.82 16.83 -15.34
C GLN A 49 -17.53 16.21 -15.90
N ILE A 50 -17.15 16.54 -17.14
CA ILE A 50 -15.91 16.05 -17.75
C ILE A 50 -14.67 16.53 -16.97
N LYS A 51 -14.66 17.81 -16.54
CA LYS A 51 -13.57 18.35 -15.71
C LYS A 51 -13.47 17.64 -14.36
N VAL A 52 -14.60 17.44 -13.69
CA VAL A 52 -14.65 16.76 -12.39
C VAL A 52 -14.20 15.30 -12.55
N ALA A 53 -14.70 14.59 -13.58
CA ALA A 53 -14.25 13.24 -13.89
C ALA A 53 -12.74 13.19 -14.09
N GLY A 54 -12.16 14.11 -14.87
CA GLY A 54 -10.70 14.18 -15.05
C GLY A 54 -9.91 14.52 -13.78
N ILE A 55 -10.48 15.24 -12.82
CA ILE A 55 -9.85 15.44 -11.50
C ILE A 55 -9.92 14.17 -10.68
N VAL A 56 -11.10 13.53 -10.63
CA VAL A 56 -11.31 12.27 -9.90
C VAL A 56 -10.41 11.18 -10.47
N ASP A 57 -10.26 11.10 -11.79
CA ASP A 57 -9.37 10.16 -12.46
C ASP A 57 -7.91 10.40 -12.08
N ARG A 58 -7.46 11.66 -12.02
CA ARG A 58 -6.11 12.01 -11.56
C ARG A 58 -5.86 11.71 -10.09
N LEU A 59 -6.87 11.89 -9.24
CA LEU A 59 -6.77 11.56 -7.83
C LEU A 59 -6.82 10.04 -7.58
N ARG A 60 -7.53 9.31 -8.43
CA ARG A 60 -7.58 7.83 -8.41
C ARG A 60 -6.38 7.19 -9.11
N ALA A 61 -5.65 7.93 -9.93
CA ALA A 61 -4.47 7.41 -10.60
C ALA A 61 -3.49 6.85 -9.55
N PRO A 62 -2.97 5.62 -9.74
CA PRO A 62 -2.02 5.04 -8.80
C PRO A 62 -0.83 5.98 -8.66
N LYS A 63 -0.53 6.37 -7.42
CA LYS A 63 0.59 7.26 -7.11
C LYS A 63 1.86 6.60 -7.64
N ALA A 64 2.51 7.24 -8.61
CA ALA A 64 3.79 6.77 -9.11
C ALA A 64 4.74 6.57 -7.91
N PRO A 65 5.52 5.48 -7.89
CA PRO A 65 6.41 5.19 -6.77
C PRO A 65 7.38 6.35 -6.61
N ASP A 66 7.51 6.84 -5.37
CA ASP A 66 8.40 7.96 -5.06
C ASP A 66 9.83 7.57 -5.49
N PRO A 67 10.54 8.39 -6.27
CA PRO A 67 11.92 8.12 -6.64
C PRO A 67 12.82 7.83 -5.42
N LEU A 68 12.52 8.42 -4.26
CA LEU A 68 13.23 8.11 -3.01
C LEU A 68 12.93 6.69 -2.54
N ASP A 69 11.68 6.24 -2.56
CA ASP A 69 11.31 4.88 -2.18
C ASP A 69 11.97 3.84 -3.10
N VAL A 70 12.04 4.12 -4.40
CA VAL A 70 12.74 3.26 -5.36
C VAL A 70 14.23 3.19 -5.04
N ALA A 71 14.86 4.34 -4.75
CA ALA A 71 16.27 4.39 -4.37
C ALA A 71 16.53 3.63 -3.05
N LEU A 72 15.69 3.83 -2.03
CA LEU A 72 15.80 3.13 -0.74
C LEU A 72 15.62 1.62 -0.90
N ARG A 73 14.68 1.18 -1.74
CA ARG A 73 14.50 -0.24 -2.05
C ARG A 73 15.75 -0.85 -2.67
N HIS A 74 16.36 -0.18 -3.64
CA HIS A 74 17.61 -0.66 -4.24
C HIS A 74 18.78 -0.68 -3.25
N VAL A 75 18.84 0.27 -2.32
CA VAL A 75 19.84 0.26 -1.25
C VAL A 75 19.62 -0.90 -0.30
N ALA A 76 18.38 -1.16 0.11
CA ALA A 76 18.02 -2.28 0.97
C ALA A 76 18.34 -3.63 0.31
N GLU A 77 17.99 -3.80 -0.97
CA GLU A 77 18.31 -5.00 -1.75
C GLU A 77 19.83 -5.23 -1.84
N ARG A 78 20.61 -4.17 -2.04
CA ARG A 78 22.09 -4.26 -2.05
C ARG A 78 22.67 -4.57 -0.67
N ALA A 79 22.09 -4.04 0.40
CA ALA A 79 22.53 -4.32 1.77
C ALA A 79 22.27 -5.79 2.12
N ALA A 80 21.07 -6.31 1.84
CA ALA A 80 20.73 -7.72 2.04
C ALA A 80 21.64 -8.67 1.26
N ALA A 81 21.97 -8.32 0.00
CA ALA A 81 22.89 -9.12 -0.81
C ALA A 81 24.32 -9.16 -0.26
N ARG A 82 24.79 -8.08 0.40
CA ARG A 82 26.11 -8.06 1.06
C ARG A 82 26.10 -8.92 2.32
N GLU A 83 25.07 -8.79 3.14
CA GLU A 83 24.94 -9.58 4.36
C GLU A 83 24.89 -11.09 4.05
N ALA A 84 24.15 -11.49 3.01
CA ALA A 84 24.11 -12.88 2.56
C ALA A 84 25.48 -13.41 2.11
N ARG A 85 26.29 -12.57 1.44
CA ARG A 85 27.65 -12.93 1.03
C ARG A 85 28.58 -13.08 2.23
N ASP A 86 28.50 -12.16 3.19
CA ASP A 86 29.32 -12.21 4.40
C ASP A 86 28.94 -13.42 5.27
N ALA A 87 27.66 -13.76 5.35
CA ALA A 87 27.17 -14.97 6.01
C ALA A 87 27.70 -16.24 5.31
N ALA A 88 27.63 -16.29 3.98
CA ALA A 88 28.17 -17.41 3.20
C ALA A 88 29.69 -17.58 3.37
N ALA A 89 30.44 -16.48 3.38
CA ALA A 89 31.89 -16.51 3.59
C ALA A 89 32.25 -17.03 5.00
N LYS A 90 31.52 -16.59 6.03
CA LYS A 90 31.70 -17.11 7.40
C LYS A 90 31.35 -18.59 7.51
N ALA A 91 30.26 -19.03 6.87
CA ALA A 91 29.89 -20.44 6.84
C ALA A 91 30.97 -21.32 6.18
N ALA A 92 31.53 -20.87 5.04
CA ALA A 92 32.61 -21.56 4.36
C ALA A 92 33.90 -21.64 5.21
N ALA A 93 34.27 -20.55 5.89
CA ALA A 93 35.43 -20.54 6.78
C ALA A 93 35.25 -21.50 7.98
N ASN A 94 34.04 -21.54 8.55
CA ASN A 94 33.72 -22.45 9.65
C ASN A 94 33.74 -23.92 9.20
N ALA A 95 33.24 -24.22 7.99
CA ALA A 95 33.29 -25.56 7.42
C ALA A 95 34.74 -26.03 7.20
N ALA A 96 35.59 -25.17 6.64
CA ALA A 96 37.01 -25.47 6.44
C ALA A 96 37.77 -25.65 7.78
N ALA A 97 37.43 -24.87 8.81
CA ALA A 97 38.00 -25.02 10.14
C ALA A 97 37.54 -26.33 10.81
N ALA A 98 36.28 -26.73 10.65
CA ALA A 98 35.75 -27.99 11.13
C ALA A 98 36.40 -29.20 10.43
N GLU A 99 36.63 -29.11 9.13
CA GLU A 99 37.34 -30.14 8.36
C GLU A 99 38.80 -30.30 8.81
N LYS A 100 39.49 -29.18 9.06
CA LYS A 100 40.86 -29.18 9.57
C LYS A 100 40.96 -29.70 11.02
N ALA A 101 39.95 -29.41 11.85
CA ALA A 101 39.84 -29.96 13.19
C ALA A 101 39.57 -31.48 13.15
N ALA A 102 38.68 -31.94 12.27
CA ALA A 102 38.40 -33.37 12.06
C ALA A 102 39.63 -34.13 11.56
N ALA A 103 40.44 -33.53 10.67
CA ALA A 103 41.72 -34.11 10.23
C ALA A 103 42.81 -34.16 11.32
N SER A 104 42.64 -33.40 12.41
CA SER A 104 43.56 -33.38 13.57
C SER A 104 43.10 -34.31 14.70
N VAL A 105 41.89 -34.89 14.62
CA VAL A 105 41.41 -35.91 15.55
C VAL A 105 41.95 -37.26 15.09
N LYS A 106 43.02 -37.71 15.76
CA LYS A 106 43.55 -39.08 15.66
C LYS A 106 42.40 -40.09 15.89
N PRO A 107 42.28 -41.17 15.10
CA PRO A 107 41.12 -42.05 15.19
C PRO A 107 41.05 -42.69 16.58
N PRO A 108 39.87 -42.72 17.24
CA PRO A 108 39.66 -43.66 18.33
C PRO A 108 39.80 -45.06 17.75
N ARG A 109 40.71 -45.81 18.39
CA ARG A 109 40.93 -47.23 18.21
C ARG A 109 39.58 -47.95 18.17
N SER A 110 39.34 -48.65 17.07
CA SER A 110 38.18 -49.49 16.81
C SER A 110 38.04 -50.54 17.90
N GLU A 111 36.89 -50.57 18.58
CA GLU A 111 36.38 -51.75 19.28
C GLU A 111 34.85 -51.76 19.15
N ASN A 112 34.41 -52.72 18.31
CA ASN A 112 33.18 -53.51 18.38
C ASN A 112 31.85 -52.89 17.93
N ILE A 113 31.39 -53.44 16.80
CA ILE A 113 30.00 -53.52 16.35
C ILE A 113 29.40 -54.79 16.96
N ASP A 114 28.29 -54.64 17.68
CA ASP A 114 27.18 -55.60 17.89
C ASP A 114 26.22 -54.91 18.88
N GLU A 115 24.90 -54.97 18.83
CA GLU A 115 23.90 -55.58 17.97
C GLU A 115 22.56 -54.94 18.40
N SER A 116 21.57 -54.95 17.50
CA SER A 116 20.14 -55.04 17.81
C SER A 116 19.35 -53.81 18.28
N ASP A 117 18.50 -53.35 17.35
CA ASP A 117 17.09 -52.97 17.51
C ASP A 117 16.46 -53.20 18.89
N GLU A 118 15.91 -52.13 19.46
CA GLU A 118 14.63 -52.20 20.18
C GLU A 118 13.88 -50.87 20.05
N ALA A 119 12.64 -50.97 19.57
CA ALA A 119 11.71 -49.90 19.37
C ALA A 119 10.86 -49.72 20.63
N ASP A 120 10.86 -48.50 21.17
CA ASP A 120 9.97 -47.96 22.20
C ASP A 120 10.02 -46.43 22.01
N ASP A 121 9.02 -45.58 22.23
CA ASP A 121 7.65 -45.71 22.70
C ASP A 121 6.97 -44.34 22.44
N ALA A 122 5.64 -44.37 22.35
CA ALA A 122 4.68 -43.33 22.73
C ALA A 122 4.81 -41.83 22.32
N SER A 123 3.80 -41.45 21.51
CA SER A 123 2.77 -40.42 21.82
C SER A 123 3.03 -38.92 21.57
N GLY A 124 1.95 -38.26 21.12
CA GLY A 124 1.79 -36.79 21.08
C GLY A 124 1.14 -36.33 19.77
N ALA A 125 -0.15 -36.61 19.54
CA ALA A 125 -1.27 -35.72 19.86
C ALA A 125 -1.14 -34.30 19.25
N GLY A 126 -2.03 -33.96 18.31
CA GLY A 126 -2.12 -32.60 17.75
C GLY A 126 -3.00 -32.50 16.51
N GLU A 127 -4.30 -32.70 16.70
CA GLU A 127 -5.36 -32.26 15.79
C GLU A 127 -5.32 -30.72 15.59
N ASP A 128 -5.66 -30.21 14.39
CA ASP A 128 -6.68 -29.15 14.19
C ASP A 128 -6.61 -28.49 12.78
N ALA A 129 -7.81 -28.28 12.21
CA ALA A 129 -8.23 -27.23 11.28
C ALA A 129 -7.92 -27.34 9.78
N SER A 130 -8.60 -28.28 9.11
CA SER A 130 -9.10 -28.04 7.73
C SER A 130 -10.40 -27.24 7.79
N LEU A 131 -10.30 -25.90 7.78
CA LEU A 131 -11.43 -24.98 7.59
C LEU A 131 -11.46 -24.49 6.14
N THR A 132 -12.15 -25.21 5.26
CA THR A 132 -12.69 -24.60 4.02
C THR A 132 -14.21 -24.58 4.12
N GLY A 133 -14.69 -23.58 4.86
CA GLY A 133 -16.12 -23.27 4.97
C GLY A 133 -16.67 -22.75 3.65
N GLY A 134 -17.73 -23.40 3.18
CA GLY A 134 -18.53 -22.96 2.06
C GLY A 134 -19.16 -21.59 2.30
N ARG A 135 -19.33 -20.83 1.21
CA ARG A 135 -20.07 -19.57 1.22
C ARG A 135 -21.06 -19.54 0.06
N SER A 136 -22.19 -20.20 0.28
CA SER A 136 -23.43 -19.94 -0.43
C SER A 136 -23.96 -18.58 0.01
N ARG A 137 -24.22 -17.67 -0.93
CA ARG A 137 -25.25 -16.63 -0.78
C ARG A 137 -25.93 -16.37 -2.12
N GLN A 138 -27.26 -16.38 -2.01
CA GLN A 138 -28.27 -15.93 -2.95
C GLN A 138 -28.04 -14.48 -3.40
#